data_AF-A0A961Y7G1-F1
#
_entry.id   AF-A0A961Y7G1-F1
#
_cell.length_a   1.000
_cell.length_b   1.000
_cell.length_c   1.000
_cell.angle_alpha   90.00
_cell.angle_beta   90.00
_cell.angle_gamma   90.00
#
_symmetry.space_group_name_H-M   'P 1'
#
loop_
_entity.id
_entity.type
_entity.pdbx_description
1 polymer ?
#
loop_
_entity_poly.entity_id
_entity_poly.type
_entity_poly.pdbx_seq_one_letter_code
_entity_poly.pdbx_strand_id
1 'polypeptide(L)'
;MVPHFIVQCSKDTRATSAVEFAIVAPVFILIMFGIVAYGIFFGAANSVQQLAADAARASIAGLGEDERIQLAQRFIDLNTANYPLLQSRKVKVRVAGSAADANQFDVSVEYDATQLPIWNLYVPLPLPEKTITRSATIRVGGV
;
A
#
# COMPACT_ATOMS: atom_id res chain seq x y z
N MET A 1 52.22 -29.80 48.43
CA MET A 1 52.58 -28.65 47.57
C MET A 1 51.53 -28.59 46.46
N VAL A 2 50.56 -27.67 46.55
CA VAL A 2 49.35 -27.63 45.70
C VAL A 2 49.56 -26.61 44.57
N PRO A 3 49.29 -26.92 43.29
CA PRO A 3 49.38 -25.93 42.23
C PRO A 3 48.09 -25.09 42.17
N HIS A 4 48.24 -23.78 42.12
CA HIS A 4 47.17 -22.80 42.02
C HIS A 4 46.80 -22.64 40.52
N PHE A 5 45.65 -23.16 40.11
CA PHE A 5 45.12 -22.96 38.75
C PHE A 5 44.38 -21.61 38.73
N ILE A 6 45.03 -20.56 38.22
CA ILE A 6 44.35 -19.28 37.98
C ILE A 6 43.57 -19.44 36.67
N VAL A 7 42.25 -19.45 36.77
CA VAL A 7 41.35 -19.36 35.62
C VAL A 7 41.48 -17.96 35.05
N GLN A 8 42.25 -17.82 33.98
CA GLN A 8 42.35 -16.58 33.22
C GLN A 8 41.02 -16.40 32.44
N CYS A 9 40.12 -15.57 32.95
CA CYS A 9 38.93 -15.16 32.21
C CYS A 9 39.38 -14.23 31.08
N SER A 10 39.57 -14.78 29.88
CA SER A 10 39.92 -14.00 28.69
C SER A 10 38.82 -12.99 28.42
N LYS A 11 39.17 -11.71 28.29
CA LYS A 11 38.26 -10.61 27.95
C LYS A 11 37.83 -10.77 26.49
N ASP A 12 36.87 -11.65 26.24
CA ASP A 12 36.43 -11.96 24.87
C ASP A 12 35.45 -10.88 24.38
N THR A 13 35.96 -9.93 23.59
CA THR A 13 35.20 -8.84 22.97
C THR A 13 34.02 -9.34 22.13
N ARG A 14 34.09 -10.58 21.61
CA ARG A 14 33.02 -11.20 20.82
C ARG A 14 31.78 -11.45 21.67
N ALA A 15 31.96 -11.87 22.93
CA ALA A 15 30.85 -12.08 23.86
C ALA A 15 30.12 -10.78 24.17
N THR A 16 30.85 -9.67 24.32
CA THR A 16 30.26 -8.33 24.51
C THR A 16 29.46 -7.89 23.28
N SER A 17 30.02 -8.05 22.07
CA SER A 17 29.32 -7.68 20.83
C SER A 17 28.03 -8.49 20.57
N ALA A 18 27.99 -9.75 21.00
CA ALA A 18 26.80 -10.59 20.88
C ALA A 18 25.65 -10.09 21.78
N VAL A 19 25.98 -9.62 22.99
CA VAL A 19 25.00 -9.06 23.94
C VAL A 19 24.45 -7.72 23.43
N GLU A 20 25.32 -6.85 22.90
CA GLU A 20 24.89 -5.58 22.29
C GLU A 20 23.96 -5.82 21.10
N PHE A 21 24.28 -6.77 20.23
CA PHE A 21 23.41 -7.16 19.12
C PHE A 21 22.07 -7.71 19.60
N ALA A 22 22.05 -8.53 20.65
CA ALA A 22 20.81 -9.11 21.18
C ALA A 22 19.82 -8.03 21.69
N ILE A 23 20.32 -6.87 22.12
CA ILE A 23 19.50 -5.74 22.57
C ILE A 23 19.00 -4.91 21.36
N VAL A 24 19.86 -4.68 20.36
CA VAL A 24 19.52 -3.84 19.19
C VAL A 24 18.69 -4.58 18.14
N ALA A 25 18.97 -5.87 17.93
CA ALA A 25 18.36 -6.67 16.87
C ALA A 25 16.82 -6.72 16.93
N PRO A 26 16.16 -6.87 18.09
CA PRO A 26 14.70 -6.85 18.15
C PRO A 26 14.10 -5.54 17.63
N VAL A 27 14.66 -4.39 18.01
CA VAL A 27 14.20 -3.07 17.56
C VAL A 27 14.47 -2.89 16.06
N PHE A 28 15.65 -3.31 15.61
CA PHE A 28 16.00 -3.26 14.19
C PHE A 28 15.03 -4.10 13.33
N ILE A 29 14.74 -5.32 13.76
CA ILE A 29 13.79 -6.22 13.09
C ILE A 29 12.39 -5.62 13.05
N LEU A 30 11.93 -5.02 14.16
CA LEU A 30 10.64 -4.31 14.21
C LEU A 30 10.57 -3.17 13.20
N ILE A 31 11.61 -2.33 13.13
CA ILE A 31 11.69 -1.22 12.18
C ILE A 31 11.72 -1.75 10.74
N MET A 32 12.50 -2.78 10.47
CA MET A 32 12.59 -3.39 9.13
C MET A 32 11.23 -3.93 8.66
N PHE A 33 10.51 -4.65 9.52
CA PHE A 33 9.16 -5.12 9.20
C PHE A 33 8.16 -3.97 9.05
N GLY A 34 8.28 -2.91 9.86
CA GLY A 34 7.49 -1.70 9.70
C GLY A 34 7.69 -1.06 8.33
N ILE A 35 8.94 -0.88 7.90
CA ILE A 35 9.26 -0.32 6.58
C ILE A 35 8.66 -1.17 5.46
N VAL A 36 8.80 -2.49 5.52
CA VAL A 36 8.23 -3.40 4.51
C VAL A 36 6.71 -3.34 4.50
N ALA A 37 6.06 -3.36 5.67
CA ALA A 37 4.60 -3.30 5.78
C ALA A 37 4.04 -2.00 5.19
N TYR A 38 4.56 -0.86 5.63
CA TYR A 38 4.11 0.43 5.12
C TYR A 38 4.49 0.63 3.65
N GLY A 39 5.62 0.10 3.19
CA GLY A 39 6.01 0.12 1.79
C GLY A 39 5.02 -0.60 0.89
N ILE A 40 4.55 -1.78 1.29
CA ILE A 40 3.53 -2.54 0.55
C ILE A 40 2.20 -1.78 0.54
N PHE A 41 1.75 -1.27 1.70
CA PHE A 41 0.49 -0.53 1.79
C PHE A 41 0.53 0.74 0.93
N PHE A 42 1.60 1.54 1.04
CA PHE A 42 1.77 2.76 0.27
C PHE A 42 1.89 2.48 -1.23
N GLY A 43 2.59 1.42 -1.61
CA GLY A 43 2.67 0.96 -2.99
C GLY A 43 1.30 0.60 -3.56
N ALA A 44 0.47 -0.12 -2.80
CA ALA A 44 -0.91 -0.41 -3.19
C ALA A 44 -1.74 0.88 -3.29
N ALA A 45 -1.64 1.78 -2.30
CA ALA A 45 -2.38 3.04 -2.30
C ALA A 45 -2.03 3.94 -3.50
N ASN A 46 -0.75 4.03 -3.86
CA ASN A 46 -0.31 4.74 -5.04
C ASN A 46 -0.81 4.06 -6.33
N SER A 47 -0.82 2.72 -6.37
CA SER A 47 -1.37 1.96 -7.51
C SER A 47 -2.86 2.24 -7.70
N VAL A 48 -3.65 2.26 -6.61
CA VAL A 48 -5.09 2.62 -6.67
C VAL A 48 -5.28 4.05 -7.16
N GLN A 49 -4.43 4.99 -6.73
CA GLN A 49 -4.49 6.38 -7.18
C GLN A 49 -4.18 6.51 -8.68
N GLN A 50 -3.17 5.81 -9.18
CA GLN A 50 -2.85 5.78 -10.61
C GLN A 50 -3.99 5.14 -11.42
N LEU A 51 -4.52 4.01 -10.94
CA LEU A 51 -5.65 3.33 -11.56
C LEU A 51 -6.88 4.24 -11.64
N ALA A 52 -7.19 4.99 -10.58
CA ALA A 52 -8.29 5.96 -10.59
C ALA A 52 -8.07 7.07 -11.61
N ALA A 53 -6.85 7.61 -11.70
CA ALA A 53 -6.52 8.66 -12.67
C ALA A 53 -6.64 8.16 -14.12
N ASP A 54 -6.17 6.96 -14.42
CA ASP A 54 -6.23 6.40 -15.77
C ASP A 54 -7.66 5.96 -16.14
N ALA A 55 -8.42 5.40 -15.19
CA ALA A 55 -9.85 5.13 -15.38
C ALA A 55 -10.63 6.42 -15.65
N ALA A 56 -10.30 7.50 -14.92
CA ALA A 56 -10.89 8.81 -15.17
C ALA A 56 -10.61 9.30 -16.59
N ARG A 57 -9.35 9.25 -17.03
CA ARG A 57 -8.94 9.60 -18.40
C ARG A 57 -9.66 8.76 -19.47
N ALA A 58 -9.78 7.46 -19.25
CA ALA A 58 -10.47 6.55 -20.17
C ALA A 58 -11.97 6.86 -20.28
N SER A 59 -12.58 7.38 -19.22
CA SER A 59 -14.01 7.71 -19.20
C SER A 59 -14.36 9.09 -19.77
N ILE A 60 -13.38 9.95 -20.06
CA ILE A 60 -13.61 11.33 -20.56
C ILE A 60 -14.49 11.36 -21.82
N ALA A 61 -14.35 10.36 -22.70
CA ALA A 61 -15.11 10.29 -23.95
C ALA A 61 -16.60 9.98 -23.76
N GLY A 62 -17.04 9.58 -22.56
CA GLY A 62 -18.43 9.25 -22.29
C GLY A 62 -19.32 10.50 -22.31
N LEU A 63 -20.40 10.43 -23.08
CA LEU A 63 -21.37 11.51 -23.29
C LEU A 63 -22.37 11.62 -22.13
N GLY A 64 -22.56 10.55 -21.36
CA GLY A 64 -23.41 10.51 -20.18
C GLY A 64 -22.78 9.71 -19.04
N GLU A 65 -23.35 9.79 -17.84
CA GLU A 65 -22.83 9.14 -16.64
C GLU A 65 -22.70 7.62 -16.80
N ASP A 66 -23.74 6.96 -17.33
CA ASP A 66 -23.74 5.51 -17.57
C ASP A 66 -22.61 5.07 -18.52
N GLU A 67 -22.37 5.85 -19.58
CA GLU A 67 -21.29 5.57 -20.54
C GLU A 67 -19.91 5.75 -19.89
N ARG A 68 -19.75 6.78 -19.06
CA ARG A 68 -18.51 7.01 -18.29
C ARG A 68 -18.24 5.88 -17.30
N ILE A 69 -19.27 5.40 -16.60
CA ILE A 69 -19.18 4.23 -15.71
C ILE A 69 -18.71 3.00 -16.50
N GLN A 70 -19.33 2.73 -17.65
CA GLN A 70 -18.96 1.59 -18.49
C GLN A 70 -17.52 1.69 -19.01
N LEU A 71 -17.09 2.87 -19.45
CA LEU A 71 -15.71 3.11 -19.90
C LEU A 71 -14.69 2.93 -18.77
N ALA A 72 -14.96 3.49 -17.59
CA ALA A 72 -14.10 3.34 -16.42
C ALA A 72 -14.01 1.88 -15.95
N GLN A 73 -15.14 1.17 -15.89
CA GLN A 73 -15.18 -0.25 -15.51
C GLN A 73 -14.41 -1.10 -16.52
N ARG A 74 -14.63 -0.89 -17.81
CA ARG A 74 -13.91 -1.59 -18.88
C ARG A 74 -12.41 -1.35 -18.80
N PHE A 75 -11.99 -0.10 -18.50
CA PHE A 75 -10.58 0.21 -18.30
C PHE A 75 -9.99 -0.59 -17.14
N ILE A 76 -10.67 -0.62 -15.99
CA ILE A 76 -10.21 -1.35 -14.80
C ILE A 76 -10.13 -2.85 -15.07
N ASP A 77 -11.14 -3.44 -15.70
CA ASP A 77 -11.16 -4.87 -16.01
C ASP A 77 -10.00 -5.30 -16.91
N LEU A 78 -9.62 -4.44 -17.87
CA LEU A 78 -8.52 -4.70 -18.80
C LEU A 78 -7.14 -4.40 -18.22
N ASN A 79 -7.02 -3.43 -17.30
CA ASN A 79 -5.72 -2.87 -16.90
C ASN A 79 -5.32 -3.15 -15.45
N THR A 80 -6.22 -3.64 -14.57
CA THR A 80 -5.85 -3.88 -13.16
C THR A 80 -4.69 -4.87 -13.03
N ALA A 81 -4.58 -5.85 -13.93
CA ALA A 81 -3.48 -6.81 -13.94
C ALA A 81 -2.09 -6.16 -14.15
N ASN A 82 -2.04 -4.93 -14.67
CA ASN A 82 -0.80 -4.18 -14.85
C ASN A 82 -0.29 -3.54 -13.54
N TYR A 83 -1.05 -3.62 -12.45
CA TYR A 83 -0.69 -3.09 -11.13
C TYR A 83 -0.40 -4.27 -10.18
N PRO A 84 0.89 -4.59 -9.92
CA PRO A 84 1.30 -5.85 -9.26
C PRO A 84 0.74 -6.09 -7.85
N LEU A 85 0.33 -5.02 -7.15
CA LEU A 85 -0.19 -5.09 -5.79
C LEU A 85 -1.73 -5.13 -5.74
N LEU A 86 -2.39 -5.06 -6.90
CA LEU A 86 -3.85 -5.03 -7.01
C LEU A 86 -4.39 -6.34 -7.55
N GLN A 87 -5.63 -6.65 -7.19
CA GLN A 87 -6.40 -7.75 -7.73
C GLN A 87 -7.72 -7.23 -8.28
N SER A 88 -8.04 -7.55 -9.53
CA SER A 88 -9.22 -7.03 -10.22
C SER A 88 -10.52 -7.28 -9.44
N ARG A 89 -10.67 -8.46 -8.82
CA ARG A 89 -11.88 -8.83 -8.05
C ARG A 89 -12.07 -8.04 -6.75
N LYS A 90 -11.05 -7.29 -6.32
CA LYS A 90 -11.03 -6.49 -5.09
C LYS A 90 -11.11 -4.99 -5.38
N VAL A 91 -11.17 -4.61 -6.65
CA VAL A 91 -11.34 -3.23 -7.10
C VAL A 91 -12.81 -2.96 -7.40
N LYS A 92 -13.33 -1.83 -6.93
CA LYS A 92 -14.64 -1.30 -7.31
C LYS A 92 -14.46 0.13 -7.79
N VAL A 93 -15.20 0.50 -8.83
CA VAL A 93 -15.22 1.88 -9.34
C VAL A 93 -16.58 2.49 -9.16
N ARG A 94 -16.58 3.80 -8.91
CA ARG A 94 -17.76 4.65 -8.96
C ARG A 94 -17.39 5.87 -9.78
N VAL A 95 -18.25 6.23 -10.71
CA VAL A 95 -18.18 7.49 -11.43
C VAL A 95 -19.45 8.26 -11.09
N ALA A 96 -19.30 9.52 -10.70
CA ALA A 96 -20.43 10.38 -10.38
C ALA A 96 -20.12 11.82 -10.82
N GLY A 97 -21.15 12.58 -11.16
CA GLY A 97 -21.01 14.04 -11.32
C GLY A 97 -20.48 14.69 -10.04
N SER A 98 -19.65 15.72 -10.17
CA SER A 98 -19.10 16.39 -8.99
C SER A 98 -20.15 17.30 -8.37
N ALA A 99 -20.36 17.18 -7.06
CA ALA A 99 -21.28 18.07 -6.34
C ALA A 99 -20.80 19.53 -6.30
N ALA A 100 -19.50 19.76 -6.53
CA ALA A 100 -18.88 21.08 -6.51
C ALA A 100 -19.04 21.84 -7.83
N ASP A 101 -19.14 21.14 -8.96
CA ASP A 101 -19.21 21.74 -10.30
C ASP A 101 -19.89 20.79 -11.28
N ALA A 102 -20.98 21.26 -11.92
CA ALA A 102 -21.74 20.49 -12.91
C ALA A 102 -20.91 20.15 -14.15
N ASN A 103 -19.81 20.86 -14.39
CA ASN A 103 -18.89 20.58 -15.48
C ASN A 103 -17.73 19.67 -15.05
N GLN A 104 -17.82 19.01 -13.91
CA GLN A 104 -16.82 18.06 -13.41
C GLN A 104 -17.48 16.71 -13.06
N PHE A 105 -16.68 15.65 -13.09
CA PHE A 105 -17.06 14.35 -12.58
C PHE A 105 -15.89 13.71 -11.84
N ASP A 106 -16.23 12.87 -10.87
CA ASP A 106 -15.31 12.20 -9.98
C ASP A 106 -15.30 10.70 -10.27
N VAL A 107 -14.12 10.15 -10.51
CA VAL A 107 -13.90 8.71 -10.62
C VAL A 107 -13.23 8.24 -9.34
N SER A 108 -13.97 7.50 -8.52
CA SER A 108 -13.52 6.93 -7.26
C SER A 108 -13.27 5.44 -7.40
N VAL A 109 -12.07 5.01 -7.03
CA VAL A 109 -11.68 3.60 -6.99
C VAL A 109 -11.49 3.19 -5.54
N GLU A 110 -12.19 2.14 -5.15
CA GLU A 110 -12.10 1.47 -3.85
C GLU A 110 -11.39 0.13 -4.03
N TYR A 111 -10.41 -0.15 -3.18
CA TYR A 111 -9.68 -1.40 -3.16
C TYR A 111 -9.75 -2.06 -1.78
N ASP A 112 -10.20 -3.31 -1.75
CA ASP A 112 -10.13 -4.16 -0.56
C ASP A 112 -8.72 -4.73 -0.42
N ALA A 113 -7.96 -4.15 0.52
CA ALA A 113 -6.57 -4.48 0.78
C ALA A 113 -6.40 -5.66 1.74
N THR A 114 -7.46 -6.33 2.21
CA THR A 114 -7.42 -7.41 3.23
C THR A 114 -6.44 -8.55 2.92
N GLN A 115 -6.12 -8.78 1.66
CA GLN A 115 -5.21 -9.85 1.22
C GLN A 115 -3.75 -9.40 1.03
N LEU A 116 -3.43 -8.12 1.29
CA LEU A 116 -2.03 -7.69 1.29
C LEU A 116 -1.24 -8.44 2.38
N PRO A 117 0.02 -8.83 2.12
CA PRO A 117 0.85 -9.57 3.09
C PRO A 117 1.02 -8.90 4.45
N ILE A 118 0.82 -7.57 4.51
CA ILE A 118 0.96 -6.73 5.70
C ILE A 118 0.06 -7.17 6.86
N TRP A 119 -1.10 -7.78 6.57
CA TRP A 119 -2.07 -8.17 7.61
C TRP A 119 -1.69 -9.45 8.33
N ASN A 120 -0.75 -10.23 7.78
CA ASN A 120 -0.25 -11.47 8.40
C ASN A 120 1.08 -11.25 9.14
N LEU A 121 1.61 -10.02 9.14
CA LEU A 121 2.67 -9.62 10.05
C LEU A 121 2.04 -9.48 11.44
N TYR A 122 2.22 -10.48 12.30
CA TYR A 122 1.85 -10.47 13.72
C TYR A 122 2.69 -9.47 14.56
N VAL A 123 3.05 -8.33 13.96
CA VAL A 123 3.84 -7.28 14.57
C VAL A 123 2.88 -6.27 15.18
N PRO A 124 3.08 -5.83 16.44
CA PRO A 124 2.24 -4.81 17.07
C PRO A 124 2.51 -3.43 16.43
N LEU A 125 2.00 -3.23 15.22
CA LEU A 125 2.08 -1.97 14.49
C LEU A 125 0.67 -1.38 14.35
N PRO A 126 0.52 -0.05 14.43
CA PRO A 126 -0.74 0.61 14.13
C PRO A 126 -1.03 0.51 12.63
N LEU A 127 -1.80 -0.51 12.22
CA LEU A 127 -2.12 -0.71 10.82
C LEU A 127 -3.22 0.26 10.36
N PRO A 128 -3.17 0.73 9.09
CA PRO A 128 -4.20 1.57 8.51
C PRO A 128 -5.52 0.79 8.32
N GLU A 129 -6.53 1.45 7.74
CA GLU A 129 -7.75 0.76 7.34
C GLU A 129 -7.49 -0.23 6.20
N LYS A 130 -8.33 -1.29 6.13
CA LYS A 130 -8.22 -2.36 5.12
C LYS A 130 -8.84 -2.01 3.77
N THR A 131 -9.42 -0.81 3.66
CA THR A 131 -10.00 -0.31 2.43
C THR A 131 -9.24 0.92 2.00
N ILE A 132 -8.78 0.94 0.75
CA ILE A 132 -8.08 2.07 0.16
C ILE A 132 -9.01 2.71 -0.85
N THR A 133 -9.33 3.99 -0.63
CA THR A 133 -10.16 4.77 -1.56
C THR A 133 -9.34 5.93 -2.13
N ARG A 134 -9.37 6.08 -3.45
CA ARG A 134 -8.75 7.20 -4.16
C ARG A 134 -9.69 7.69 -5.26
N SER A 135 -9.69 9.00 -5.47
CA SER A 135 -10.56 9.64 -6.44
C SER A 135 -9.74 10.55 -7.36
N ALA A 136 -10.18 10.64 -8.62
CA ALA A 136 -9.67 11.58 -9.59
C ALA A 136 -10.83 12.39 -10.15
N THR A 137 -10.72 13.71 -10.05
CA THR A 137 -11.71 14.65 -10.57
C THR A 137 -11.29 15.12 -11.96
N ILE A 138 -12.22 15.08 -12.91
CA ILE A 138 -12.00 15.57 -14.27
C ILE A 138 -13.04 16.63 -14.60
N ARG A 139 -12.59 17.76 -15.16
CA ARG A 139 -13.46 18.75 -15.78
C ARG A 139 -13.81 18.29 -17.20
N VAL A 140 -15.10 18.25 -17.51
CA VAL A 140 -15.65 18.05 -18.84
C VAL A 140 -15.37 19.34 -19.63
N GLY A 141 -14.18 19.43 -20.22
CA GLY A 141 -13.64 20.65 -20.81
C GLY A 141 -13.51 20.58 -22.32
N GLY A 142 -14.04 21.60 -22.99
CA GLY A 142 -13.98 21.86 -24.42
C GLY A 142 -14.44 23.28 -24.76
N VAL A 143 -13.93 24.28 -24.03
CA VAL A 143 -13.61 25.67 -24.44
C VAL A 143 -12.65 26.28 -23.42
#